data_AF-A0A7L0LC35-F1
#
_entry.id   AF-A0A7L0LC35-F1
#
_cell.length_a   1.000
_cell.length_b   1.000
_cell.length_c   1.000
_cell.angle_alpha   90.00
_cell.angle_beta   90.00
_cell.angle_gamma   90.00
#
_symmetry.space_group_name_H-M   'P 1'
#
loop_
_entity.id
_entity.type
_entity.pdbx_description
1 polymer ?
#
loop_
_entity_poly.entity_id
_entity_poly.type
_entity_poly.pdbx_seq_one_letter_code
_entity_poly.pdbx_strand_id
1 'polypeptide(L)'
;AEKLQARAEVCSKMAAYEKRRAAAAPVQAGGSGLPELGRAASGGGGLAEGSAAEFLLRAGVTAMVREALLKVLEARPAEPVSFLAEYFERLVLAEAAAEPPGPPQRLARALWYAAAELLRRVRCRDHEAVPFDVFRYGVLTCCVLLEFAAKADALFAVLGAGDSADTRLCQAVLRALEDALGAGHGSRPGRYLEAGSRLGPDRLALAMDQALQERKLGSSMSREEFLRKATALFIAKVKPVE
;
A
#
# COMPACT_ATOMS: atom_id res chain seq x y z
N ALA A 1 -15.73 -20.64 41.35
CA ALA A 1 -16.58 -21.09 40.22
C ALA A 1 -16.60 -20.05 39.09
N GLU A 2 -16.96 -18.79 39.36
CA GLU A 2 -17.02 -17.71 38.35
C GLU A 2 -15.73 -17.48 37.55
N LYS A 3 -14.55 -17.49 38.18
CA LYS A 3 -13.26 -17.27 37.46
C LYS A 3 -12.95 -18.35 36.41
N LEU A 4 -13.43 -19.58 36.61
CA LEU A 4 -13.30 -20.66 35.62
C LEU A 4 -14.30 -20.50 34.47
N GLN A 5 -15.46 -19.93 34.77
CA GLN A 5 -16.53 -19.67 33.81
C GLN A 5 -16.16 -18.50 32.88
N ALA A 6 -15.57 -17.42 33.42
CA ALA A 6 -15.04 -16.31 32.63
C ALA A 6 -13.88 -16.75 31.71
N ARG A 7 -13.00 -17.62 32.19
CA ARG A 7 -11.88 -18.16 31.39
C ARG A 7 -12.37 -19.08 30.25
N ALA A 8 -13.41 -19.89 30.51
CA ALA A 8 -14.04 -20.72 29.48
C ALA A 8 -14.74 -19.89 28.40
N GLU A 9 -15.39 -18.79 28.80
CA GLU A 9 -16.07 -17.88 27.88
C GLU A 9 -15.08 -17.13 26.97
N VAL A 10 -13.93 -16.69 27.52
CA VAL A 10 -12.85 -16.06 26.75
C VAL A 10 -12.22 -17.04 25.76
N CYS A 11 -11.93 -18.28 26.17
CA CYS A 11 -11.41 -19.31 25.25
C CYS A 11 -12.40 -19.63 24.12
N SER A 12 -13.71 -19.68 24.41
CA SER A 12 -14.75 -19.91 23.41
C SER A 12 -14.83 -18.77 22.38
N LYS A 13 -14.73 -17.52 22.83
CA LYS A 13 -14.74 -16.33 21.95
C LYS A 13 -13.50 -16.28 21.05
N MET A 14 -12.33 -16.67 21.57
CA MET A 14 -11.08 -16.73 20.80
C MET A 14 -11.12 -17.80 19.70
N ALA A 15 -11.66 -18.98 20.00
CA ALA A 15 -11.85 -20.03 19.00
C ALA A 15 -12.81 -19.61 17.87
N ALA A 16 -13.86 -18.86 18.20
CA ALA A 16 -14.79 -18.33 17.20
C ALA A 16 -14.15 -17.26 16.30
N TYR A 17 -13.26 -16.43 16.87
CA TYR A 17 -12.50 -15.42 16.12
C TYR A 17 -11.50 -16.05 15.15
N GLU A 18 -10.76 -17.09 15.58
CA GLU A 18 -9.84 -17.84 14.71
C GLU A 18 -10.57 -18.54 13.56
N LYS A 19 -11.75 -19.11 13.82
CA LYS A 19 -12.58 -19.74 12.79
C LYS A 19 -13.05 -18.75 11.72
N ARG A 20 -13.35 -17.50 12.12
CA ARG A 20 -13.71 -16.40 11.19
C ARG A 20 -12.50 -15.86 10.41
N ARG A 21 -11.31 -15.87 11.03
CA ARG A 21 -10.03 -15.52 10.38
C ARG A 21 -9.64 -16.55 9.31
N ALA A 22 -9.87 -17.84 9.57
CA ALA A 22 -9.59 -18.91 8.60
C ALA A 22 -10.53 -18.91 7.38
N ALA A 23 -11.79 -18.48 7.57
CA ALA A 23 -12.78 -18.37 6.48
C ALA A 23 -12.53 -17.18 5.52
N ALA A 24 -11.65 -16.24 5.88
CA ALA A 24 -11.34 -15.04 5.10
C ALA A 24 -10.04 -15.15 4.27
N ALA A 25 -9.42 -16.33 4.17
CA ALA A 25 -8.28 -16.55 3.30
C ALA A 25 -8.74 -16.64 1.82
N PRO A 26 -8.16 -15.86 0.88
CA PRO A 26 -8.53 -15.95 -0.52
C PRO A 26 -7.97 -17.23 -1.14
N VAL A 27 -8.86 -18.01 -1.75
CA VAL A 27 -8.53 -19.13 -2.65
C VAL A 27 -7.91 -18.55 -3.93
N GLN A 28 -6.75 -19.06 -4.33
CA GLN A 28 -6.26 -18.92 -5.71
C GLN A 28 -6.32 -20.25 -6.47
N ALA A 29 -6.60 -20.06 -7.77
CA ALA A 29 -6.19 -20.84 -8.94
C ALA A 29 -7.08 -21.99 -9.45
N GLY A 30 -7.56 -21.81 -10.69
CA GLY A 30 -7.56 -22.85 -11.72
C GLY A 30 -8.90 -23.08 -12.42
N GLY A 31 -8.97 -22.84 -13.75
CA GLY A 31 -10.04 -23.42 -14.59
C GLY A 31 -10.40 -22.64 -15.85
N SER A 32 -9.68 -22.94 -16.92
CA SER A 32 -9.97 -22.70 -18.35
C SER A 32 -11.43 -22.86 -18.81
N GLY A 33 -11.87 -22.00 -19.75
CA GLY A 33 -13.04 -22.27 -20.60
C GLY A 33 -13.65 -21.03 -21.26
N LEU A 34 -13.30 -20.76 -22.53
CA LEU A 34 -14.21 -20.11 -23.50
C LEU A 34 -15.40 -21.08 -23.77
N PRO A 35 -16.63 -20.62 -24.09
CA PRO A 35 -16.89 -19.88 -25.33
C PRO A 35 -17.97 -18.78 -25.33
N GLU A 36 -17.80 -17.89 -26.32
CA GLU A 36 -18.76 -17.25 -27.24
C GLU A 36 -19.98 -16.39 -26.80
N LEU A 37 -19.90 -15.13 -27.24
CA LEU A 37 -20.85 -14.33 -28.04
C LEU A 37 -22.33 -14.22 -27.60
N GLY A 38 -22.67 -12.97 -27.23
CA GLY A 38 -23.81 -12.27 -27.82
C GLY A 38 -24.92 -11.83 -26.88
N ARG A 39 -24.89 -10.56 -26.46
CA ARG A 39 -25.96 -9.58 -26.77
C ARG A 39 -25.73 -8.27 -26.02
N ALA A 40 -25.94 -7.18 -26.77
CA ALA A 40 -25.95 -5.81 -26.31
C ALA A 40 -26.92 -5.59 -25.14
N ALA A 41 -26.44 -4.86 -24.13
CA ALA A 41 -27.26 -4.01 -23.30
C ALA A 41 -26.42 -2.80 -22.89
N SER A 42 -26.78 -1.66 -23.47
CA SER A 42 -26.35 -0.31 -23.12
C SER A 42 -26.55 -0.02 -21.63
N GLY A 43 -25.56 0.63 -21.01
CA GLY A 43 -25.70 1.09 -19.63
C GLY A 43 -24.59 2.03 -19.17
N GLY A 44 -24.57 3.25 -19.74
CA GLY A 44 -24.26 4.47 -18.99
C GLY A 44 -22.81 4.80 -18.65
N GLY A 45 -22.26 5.80 -19.37
CA GLY A 45 -21.27 6.74 -18.82
C GLY A 45 -19.90 6.72 -19.50
N GLY A 46 -19.62 7.70 -20.36
CA GLY A 46 -18.26 7.88 -20.89
C GLY A 46 -18.17 8.74 -22.15
N LEU A 47 -18.49 10.03 -22.04
CA LEU A 47 -18.12 11.02 -23.05
C LEU A 47 -16.58 11.18 -23.02
N ALA A 48 -15.82 10.41 -23.83
CA ALA A 48 -14.46 10.76 -24.32
C ALA A 48 -13.70 9.64 -25.08
N GLU A 49 -14.14 8.38 -25.15
CA GLU A 49 -13.31 7.31 -25.73
C GLU A 49 -13.34 7.18 -27.26
N GLY A 50 -14.42 7.64 -27.93
CA GLY A 50 -14.56 7.52 -29.38
C GLY A 50 -13.52 8.30 -30.18
N SER A 51 -13.07 9.45 -29.70
CA SER A 51 -12.20 10.37 -30.46
C SER A 51 -10.74 9.89 -30.53
N ALA A 52 -10.18 9.44 -29.41
CA ALA A 52 -8.79 8.99 -29.36
C ALA A 52 -8.58 7.63 -30.02
N ALA A 53 -9.50 6.68 -29.80
CA ALA A 53 -9.41 5.36 -30.41
C ALA A 53 -9.54 5.42 -31.94
N GLU A 54 -10.47 6.24 -32.44
CA GLU A 54 -10.66 6.47 -33.88
C GLU A 54 -9.45 7.19 -34.51
N PHE A 55 -8.87 8.17 -33.81
CA PHE A 55 -7.64 8.84 -34.24
C PHE A 55 -6.47 7.86 -34.37
N LEU A 56 -6.26 6.98 -33.39
CA LEU A 56 -5.17 5.98 -33.40
C LEU A 56 -5.36 4.93 -34.50
N LEU A 57 -6.62 4.53 -34.76
CA LEU A 57 -6.99 3.66 -35.88
C LEU A 57 -6.68 4.32 -37.22
N ARG A 58 -7.07 5.58 -37.41
CA ARG A 58 -6.84 6.35 -38.64
C ARG A 58 -5.36 6.66 -38.86
N ALA A 59 -4.59 6.85 -37.79
CA ALA A 59 -3.15 7.03 -37.82
C ALA A 59 -2.37 5.72 -38.07
N GLY A 60 -3.05 4.58 -38.23
CA GLY A 60 -2.40 3.31 -38.56
C GLY A 60 -1.56 2.70 -37.43
N VAL A 61 -1.69 3.21 -36.20
CA VAL A 61 -0.84 2.84 -35.06
C VAL A 61 -0.94 1.34 -34.74
N THR A 62 -2.11 0.73 -34.91
CA THR A 62 -2.31 -0.71 -34.68
C THR A 62 -1.47 -1.58 -35.61
N ALA A 63 -1.30 -1.20 -36.87
CA ALA A 63 -0.46 -1.93 -37.81
C ALA A 63 1.03 -1.76 -37.47
N MET A 64 1.42 -0.53 -37.14
CA MET A 64 2.79 -0.18 -36.76
C MET A 64 3.24 -0.93 -35.49
N VAL A 65 2.41 -0.96 -34.45
CA VAL A 65 2.68 -1.70 -33.22
C VAL A 65 2.73 -3.20 -33.48
N ARG A 66 1.82 -3.73 -34.33
CA ARG A 66 1.85 -5.15 -34.71
C ARG A 66 3.17 -5.52 -35.39
N GLU A 67 3.64 -4.71 -36.33
CA GLU A 67 4.90 -4.96 -37.04
C GLU A 67 6.11 -4.87 -36.11
N ALA A 68 6.15 -3.86 -35.24
CA ALA A 68 7.20 -3.70 -34.23
C ALA A 68 7.28 -4.92 -33.29
N LEU A 69 6.12 -5.43 -32.85
CA LEU A 69 6.04 -6.62 -32.01
C LEU A 69 6.48 -7.89 -32.76
N LEU A 70 6.13 -8.04 -34.04
CA LEU A 70 6.63 -9.14 -34.87
C LEU A 70 8.16 -9.11 -34.97
N LYS A 71 8.76 -7.94 -35.17
CA LYS A 71 10.23 -7.79 -35.20
C LYS A 71 10.90 -8.16 -33.87
N VAL A 72 10.28 -7.87 -32.74
CA VAL A 72 10.77 -8.31 -31.42
C VAL A 72 10.68 -9.83 -31.28
N LEU A 73 9.59 -10.45 -31.72
CA LEU A 73 9.39 -11.89 -31.66
C LEU A 73 10.36 -12.65 -32.58
N GLU A 74 10.67 -12.09 -33.75
CA GLU A 74 11.64 -12.63 -34.71
C GLU A 74 13.08 -12.51 -34.21
N ALA A 75 13.49 -11.31 -33.75
CA ALA A 75 14.88 -11.04 -33.40
C ALA A 75 15.26 -11.49 -31.98
N ARG A 76 14.28 -11.70 -31.09
CA ARG A 76 14.45 -12.04 -29.66
C ARG A 76 15.62 -11.29 -28.99
N PRO A 77 15.66 -9.95 -29.09
CA PRO A 77 16.74 -9.17 -28.52
C PRO A 77 16.79 -9.33 -27.00
N ALA A 78 18.00 -9.33 -26.43
CA ALA A 78 18.18 -9.34 -24.97
C ALA A 78 17.54 -8.11 -24.30
N GLU A 79 17.50 -6.97 -25.01
CA GLU A 79 16.95 -5.70 -24.56
C GLU A 79 15.81 -5.23 -25.49
N PRO A 80 14.57 -5.73 -25.30
CA PRO A 80 13.46 -5.49 -26.23
C PRO A 80 12.98 -4.05 -26.30
N VAL A 81 13.10 -3.28 -25.20
CA VAL A 81 12.69 -1.86 -25.19
C VAL A 81 13.67 -1.00 -25.98
N SER A 82 14.98 -1.20 -25.81
CA SER A 82 16.02 -0.50 -26.57
C SER A 82 15.93 -0.84 -28.06
N PHE A 83 15.69 -2.11 -28.39
CA PHE A 83 15.46 -2.55 -29.76
C PHE A 83 14.24 -1.88 -30.41
N LEU A 84 13.13 -1.76 -29.67
CA LEU A 84 11.92 -1.06 -30.14
C LEU A 84 12.18 0.43 -30.32
N ALA A 85 12.93 1.08 -29.43
CA ALA A 85 13.27 2.49 -29.54
C ALA A 85 14.07 2.76 -30.83
N GLU A 86 15.10 1.96 -31.09
CA GLU A 86 15.87 2.06 -32.34
C GLU A 86 15.02 1.74 -33.58
N TYR A 87 14.11 0.76 -33.48
CA TYR A 87 13.21 0.39 -34.57
C TYR A 87 12.32 1.58 -34.98
N PHE A 88 11.67 2.23 -34.01
CA PHE A 88 10.84 3.40 -34.27
C PHE A 88 11.67 4.62 -34.71
N GLU A 89 12.88 4.80 -34.17
CA GLU A 89 13.79 5.86 -34.62
C GLU A 89 14.18 5.69 -36.10
N ARG A 90 14.53 4.46 -36.51
CA ARG A 90 14.78 4.13 -37.92
C ARG A 90 13.54 4.30 -38.80
N LEU A 91 12.36 3.95 -38.29
CA LEU A 91 11.09 4.12 -39.01
C LEU A 91 10.79 5.61 -39.27
N VAL A 92 10.99 6.47 -38.27
CA VAL A 92 10.83 7.93 -38.39
C VAL A 92 11.84 8.51 -39.38
N LEU A 93 13.09 8.03 -39.37
CA LEU A 93 14.12 8.47 -40.32
C LEU A 93 13.85 7.98 -41.74
N ALA A 94 13.26 6.79 -41.91
CA ALA A 94 12.88 6.25 -43.22
C ALA A 94 11.68 6.99 -43.82
N GLU A 95 10.67 7.35 -43.02
CA GLU A 95 9.56 8.20 -43.49
C GLU A 95 10.03 9.63 -43.81
N ALA A 96 10.98 10.16 -43.04
CA ALA A 96 11.56 11.48 -43.30
C ALA A 96 12.40 11.53 -44.60
N ALA A 97 12.91 10.39 -45.07
CA ALA A 97 13.68 10.28 -46.31
C ALA A 97 12.81 10.08 -47.57
N ALA A 98 11.54 9.70 -47.42
CA ALA A 98 10.63 9.38 -48.52
C ALA A 98 9.70 10.53 -48.96
N GLU A 99 9.58 11.61 -48.19
CA GLU A 99 8.71 12.75 -48.48
C GLU A 99 9.49 14.07 -48.61
N PRO A 100 9.25 14.91 -49.63
CA PRO A 100 9.77 16.27 -49.65
C PRO A 100 9.21 17.06 -48.45
N PRO A 101 9.93 18.06 -47.93
CA PRO A 101 9.54 18.76 -46.70
C PRO A 101 8.20 19.48 -46.85
N GLY A 102 7.14 18.84 -46.37
CA GLY A 102 5.78 19.35 -46.44
C GLY A 102 5.35 20.12 -45.17
N PRO A 103 4.26 20.90 -45.26
CA PRO A 103 3.58 21.50 -44.11
C PRO A 103 3.33 20.55 -42.91
N PRO A 104 2.94 19.26 -43.08
CA PRO A 104 2.65 18.38 -41.95
C PRO A 104 3.87 18.03 -41.08
N GLN A 105 5.09 17.94 -41.64
CA GLN A 105 6.32 17.71 -40.84
C GLN A 105 6.70 18.95 -40.02
N ARG A 106 6.46 20.15 -40.55
CA ARG A 106 6.66 21.43 -39.82
C ARG A 106 5.66 21.57 -38.68
N LEU A 107 4.41 21.16 -38.91
CA LEU A 107 3.37 21.12 -37.88
C LEU A 107 3.70 20.08 -36.81
N ALA A 108 4.10 18.85 -37.18
CA ALA A 108 4.51 17.82 -36.24
C ALA A 108 5.70 18.29 -35.38
N ARG A 109 6.69 18.94 -35.98
CA ARG A 109 7.84 19.50 -35.27
C ARG A 109 7.47 20.70 -34.39
N ALA A 110 6.57 21.57 -34.82
CA ALA A 110 6.05 22.67 -34.02
C ALA A 110 5.23 22.16 -32.81
N LEU A 111 4.41 21.14 -33.01
CA LEU A 111 3.65 20.47 -31.96
C LEU A 111 4.57 19.77 -30.97
N TRP A 112 5.65 19.14 -31.44
CA TRP A 112 6.68 18.56 -30.57
C TRP A 112 7.34 19.63 -29.67
N TYR A 113 7.77 20.76 -30.24
CA TYR A 113 8.35 21.84 -29.43
C TYR A 113 7.34 22.45 -28.46
N ALA A 114 6.08 22.60 -28.87
CA ALA A 114 5.01 23.08 -27.99
C ALA A 114 4.73 22.10 -26.83
N ALA A 115 4.67 20.79 -27.12
CA ALA A 115 4.53 19.76 -26.12
C ALA A 115 5.74 19.70 -25.18
N ALA A 116 6.96 19.83 -25.69
CA ALA A 116 8.18 19.86 -24.89
C ALA A 116 8.22 21.08 -23.96
N GLU A 117 7.83 22.27 -24.44
CA GLU A 117 7.76 23.48 -23.61
C GLU A 117 6.63 23.39 -22.58
N LEU A 118 5.48 22.81 -22.96
CA LEU A 118 4.40 22.52 -22.02
C LEU A 118 4.87 21.56 -20.94
N LEU A 119 5.47 20.43 -21.30
CA LEU A 119 6.05 19.45 -20.37
C LEU A 119 7.12 20.09 -19.49
N ARG A 120 7.97 20.99 -20.02
CA ARG A 120 8.94 21.75 -19.22
C ARG A 120 8.27 22.66 -18.19
N ARG A 121 7.09 23.19 -18.49
CA ARG A 121 6.31 24.06 -17.58
C ARG A 121 5.46 23.27 -16.58
N VAL A 122 4.95 22.10 -16.94
CA VAL A 122 4.10 21.27 -16.07
C VAL A 122 4.85 20.18 -15.32
N ARG A 123 6.12 19.91 -15.66
CA ARG A 123 6.93 18.95 -14.89
C ARG A 123 7.11 19.46 -13.46
N CYS A 124 6.95 18.56 -12.50
CA CYS A 124 7.44 18.80 -11.15
C CYS A 124 8.93 19.08 -11.21
N ARG A 125 9.39 20.08 -10.46
CA ARG A 125 10.82 20.28 -10.23
C ARG A 125 11.36 19.12 -9.37
N ASP A 126 12.65 18.87 -9.44
CA ASP A 126 13.26 17.77 -8.67
C ASP A 126 13.07 17.93 -7.15
N HIS A 127 12.89 19.16 -6.66
CA HIS A 127 12.57 19.45 -5.26
C HIS A 127 11.07 19.43 -4.94
N GLU A 128 10.21 19.36 -5.95
CA GLU A 128 8.76 19.17 -5.81
C GLU A 128 8.38 17.68 -5.89
N ALA A 129 9.22 16.86 -6.52
CA ALA A 129 9.03 15.42 -6.62
C ALA A 129 9.46 14.72 -5.33
N VAL A 130 8.53 14.00 -4.69
CA VAL A 130 8.84 13.12 -3.56
C VAL A 130 9.42 11.81 -4.11
N PRO A 131 10.64 11.40 -3.74
CA PRO A 131 11.19 10.12 -4.16
C PRO A 131 10.25 8.95 -3.82
N PHE A 132 10.17 7.96 -4.72
CA PHE A 132 9.20 6.86 -4.57
C PHE A 132 9.36 6.11 -3.25
N ASP A 133 10.59 5.91 -2.80
CA ASP A 133 10.92 5.28 -1.53
C ASP A 133 10.45 6.11 -0.32
N VAL A 134 10.58 7.44 -0.37
CA VAL A 134 10.05 8.36 0.64
C VAL A 134 8.52 8.30 0.69
N PHE A 135 7.86 8.39 -0.47
CA PHE A 135 6.41 8.29 -0.58
C PHE A 135 5.90 6.95 -0.04
N ARG A 136 6.49 5.85 -0.52
CA ARG A 136 6.15 4.48 -0.10
C ARG A 136 6.39 4.29 1.40
N TYR A 137 7.50 4.79 1.92
CA TYR A 137 7.81 4.73 3.35
C TYR A 137 6.76 5.48 4.18
N GLY A 138 6.37 6.69 3.76
CA GLY A 138 5.34 7.47 4.42
C GLY A 138 3.99 6.75 4.44
N VAL A 139 3.51 6.29 3.28
CA VAL A 139 2.23 5.57 3.16
C VAL A 139 2.20 4.31 4.02
N LEU A 140 3.24 3.46 3.92
CA LEU A 140 3.31 2.23 4.70
C LEU A 140 3.36 2.51 6.21
N THR A 141 4.10 3.54 6.64
CA THR A 141 4.18 3.91 8.05
C THR A 141 2.83 4.41 8.57
N CYS A 142 2.08 5.18 7.77
CA CYS A 142 0.72 5.60 8.12
C CYS A 142 -0.23 4.40 8.27
N CYS A 143 -0.21 3.45 7.34
CA CYS A 143 -1.03 2.23 7.44
C CYS A 143 -0.70 1.44 8.71
N VAL A 144 0.59 1.28 9.03
CA VAL A 144 1.01 0.57 10.26
C VAL A 144 0.60 1.34 11.52
N LEU A 145 0.68 2.67 11.53
CA LEU A 145 0.22 3.48 12.66
C LEU A 145 -1.29 3.32 12.90
N LEU A 146 -2.10 3.29 11.85
CA LEU A 146 -3.55 3.08 11.95
C LEU A 146 -3.87 1.70 12.54
N GLU A 147 -3.23 0.65 12.03
CA GLU A 147 -3.34 -0.70 12.59
C GLU A 147 -2.89 -0.74 14.06
N PHE A 148 -1.75 -0.14 14.38
CA PHE A 148 -1.23 -0.06 15.74
C PHE A 148 -2.21 0.63 16.69
N ALA A 149 -2.77 1.77 16.28
CA ALA A 149 -3.76 2.51 17.08
C ALA A 149 -5.02 1.67 17.33
N ALA A 150 -5.52 0.97 16.30
CA ALA A 150 -6.67 0.06 16.44
C ALA A 150 -6.37 -1.12 17.38
N LYS A 151 -5.16 -1.68 17.34
CA LYS A 151 -4.75 -2.75 18.27
C LYS A 151 -4.58 -2.23 19.70
N ALA A 152 -3.98 -1.07 19.89
CA ALA A 152 -3.84 -0.44 21.20
C ALA A 152 -5.23 -0.16 21.81
N ASP A 153 -6.16 0.32 21.00
CA ASP A 153 -7.55 0.54 21.41
C ASP A 153 -8.26 -0.75 21.84
N ALA A 154 -8.16 -1.80 21.03
CA ALA A 154 -8.69 -3.10 21.38
C ALA A 154 -8.08 -3.65 22.69
N LEU A 155 -6.79 -3.36 22.94
CA LEU A 155 -6.14 -3.75 24.18
C LEU A 155 -6.71 -2.97 25.37
N PHE A 156 -6.89 -1.65 25.24
CA PHE A 156 -7.48 -0.81 26.29
C PHE A 156 -8.89 -1.27 26.66
N ALA A 157 -9.70 -1.64 25.66
CA ALA A 157 -11.04 -2.17 25.87
C ALA A 157 -11.08 -3.48 26.69
N VAL A 158 -9.97 -4.22 26.76
CA VAL A 158 -9.84 -5.42 27.62
C VAL A 158 -9.41 -5.04 29.04
N LEU A 159 -8.69 -3.93 29.23
CA LEU A 159 -8.20 -3.48 30.53
C LEU A 159 -9.29 -2.83 31.39
N GLY A 160 -10.28 -2.18 30.76
CA GLY A 160 -11.35 -1.45 31.42
C GLY A 160 -12.73 -1.95 31.01
N ALA A 161 -13.71 -1.80 31.90
CA ALA A 161 -15.12 -2.09 31.61
C ALA A 161 -15.87 -0.89 30.98
N GLY A 162 -15.16 0.15 30.54
CA GLY A 162 -15.73 1.40 30.04
C GLY A 162 -14.64 2.36 29.52
N ASP A 163 -14.84 3.67 29.67
CA ASP A 163 -13.94 4.70 29.14
C ASP A 163 -12.67 4.97 29.97
N SER A 164 -12.51 4.24 31.07
CA SER A 164 -11.35 4.34 31.95
C SER A 164 -10.89 2.97 32.44
N ALA A 165 -9.58 2.82 32.63
CA ALA A 165 -8.94 1.61 33.12
C ALA A 165 -7.92 1.94 34.21
N ASP A 166 -7.50 0.94 34.99
CA ASP A 166 -6.48 1.14 36.03
C ASP A 166 -5.17 1.65 35.40
N THR A 167 -4.69 2.80 35.88
CA THR A 167 -3.49 3.45 35.34
C THR A 167 -2.26 2.56 35.38
N ARG A 168 -2.12 1.67 36.37
CA ARG A 168 -0.97 0.77 36.50
C ARG A 168 -0.96 -0.27 35.39
N LEU A 169 -2.11 -0.87 35.11
CA LEU A 169 -2.27 -1.81 34.01
C LEU A 169 -2.00 -1.13 32.68
N CYS A 170 -2.55 0.07 32.46
CA CYS A 170 -2.29 0.88 31.27
C CYS A 170 -0.79 1.19 31.12
N GLN A 171 -0.11 1.59 32.19
CA GLN A 171 1.32 1.87 32.16
C GLN A 171 2.17 0.62 31.88
N ALA A 172 1.83 -0.53 32.47
CA ALA A 172 2.52 -1.78 32.21
C ALA A 172 2.41 -2.22 30.76
N VAL A 173 1.21 -2.08 30.19
CA VAL A 173 0.94 -2.31 28.77
C VAL A 173 1.73 -1.34 27.90
N LEU A 174 1.72 -0.04 28.21
CA LEU A 174 2.47 0.96 27.43
C LEU A 174 3.98 0.67 27.44
N ARG A 175 4.53 0.25 28.58
CA ARG A 175 5.94 -0.20 28.66
C ARG A 175 6.20 -1.43 27.81
N ALA A 176 5.32 -2.44 27.87
CA ALA A 176 5.45 -3.64 27.04
C ALA A 176 5.38 -3.32 25.53
N LEU A 177 4.53 -2.37 25.13
CA LEU A 177 4.45 -1.86 23.76
C LEU A 177 5.76 -1.15 23.36
N GLU A 178 6.29 -0.29 24.22
CA GLU A 178 7.54 0.44 23.98
C GLU A 178 8.74 -0.51 23.82
N ASP A 179 8.87 -1.49 24.71
CA ASP A 179 9.94 -2.48 24.70
C ASP A 179 9.90 -3.33 23.42
N ALA A 180 8.70 -3.76 23.02
CA ALA A 180 8.52 -4.54 21.81
C ALA A 180 8.87 -3.74 20.55
N LEU A 181 8.48 -2.46 20.48
CA LEU A 181 8.83 -1.56 19.38
C LEU A 181 10.34 -1.24 19.34
N GLY A 182 11.01 -1.25 20.49
CA GLY A 182 12.45 -0.96 20.61
C GLY A 182 13.39 -2.12 20.27
N ALA A 183 12.92 -3.38 20.37
CA ALA A 183 13.78 -4.56 20.27
C ALA A 183 14.05 -5.08 18.83
N GLY A 184 13.50 -4.45 17.79
CA GLY A 184 13.61 -4.93 16.41
C GLY A 184 14.86 -4.42 15.68
N HIS A 185 15.67 -5.32 15.14
CA HIS A 185 16.79 -4.99 14.24
C HIS A 185 16.40 -5.02 12.75
N GLY A 186 15.13 -5.27 12.43
CA GLY A 186 14.63 -5.44 11.06
C GLY A 186 14.53 -4.15 10.21
N SER A 187 14.52 -4.35 8.89
CA SER A 187 14.20 -3.29 7.92
C SER A 187 12.76 -2.78 8.10
N ARG A 188 12.49 -1.57 7.63
CA ARG A 188 11.11 -1.04 7.57
C ARG A 188 10.36 -1.79 6.46
N PRO A 189 9.09 -2.21 6.65
CA PRO A 189 8.24 -2.16 7.85
C PRO A 189 8.30 -3.44 8.74
N GLY A 190 9.15 -4.41 8.40
CA GLY A 190 9.23 -5.72 9.09
C GLY A 190 9.47 -5.64 10.60
N ARG A 191 10.17 -4.61 11.08
CA ARG A 191 10.36 -4.35 12.53
C ARG A 191 9.05 -4.27 13.33
N TYR A 192 7.96 -3.79 12.73
CA TYR A 192 6.67 -3.64 13.44
C TYR A 192 5.94 -4.97 13.57
N LEU A 193 6.10 -5.86 12.57
CA LEU A 193 5.61 -7.23 12.64
C LEU A 193 6.38 -8.04 13.68
N GLU A 194 7.70 -7.86 13.73
CA GLU A 194 8.56 -8.46 14.74
C GLU A 194 8.17 -7.99 16.15
N ALA A 195 7.94 -6.69 16.35
CA ALA A 195 7.44 -6.14 17.60
C ALA A 195 6.12 -6.81 18.03
N GLY A 196 5.17 -6.98 17.10
CA GLY A 196 3.92 -7.69 17.36
C GLY A 196 4.12 -9.13 17.84
N SER A 197 5.09 -9.86 17.27
CA SER A 197 5.42 -11.21 17.73
C SER A 197 6.01 -11.24 19.15
N ARG A 198 6.75 -10.21 19.54
CA ARG A 198 7.39 -10.07 20.88
C ARG A 198 6.41 -9.65 21.97
N LEU A 199 5.32 -8.98 21.60
CA LEU A 199 4.20 -8.58 22.46
C LEU A 199 3.28 -9.75 22.86
N GLY A 200 3.70 -10.99 22.60
CA GLY A 200 2.92 -12.20 22.84
C GLY A 200 2.21 -12.25 24.21
N PRO A 201 1.08 -12.97 24.29
CA PRO A 201 0.15 -12.90 25.41
C PRO A 201 0.79 -13.20 26.77
N ASP A 202 1.76 -14.13 26.82
CA ASP A 202 2.43 -14.52 28.06
C ASP A 202 3.26 -13.37 28.65
N ARG A 203 3.97 -12.61 27.80
CA ARG A 203 4.76 -11.45 28.23
C ARG A 203 3.87 -10.33 28.73
N LEU A 204 2.76 -10.09 28.05
CA LEU A 204 1.79 -9.07 28.43
C LEU A 204 1.11 -9.45 29.77
N ALA A 205 0.71 -10.71 29.93
CA ALA A 205 0.13 -11.22 31.17
C ALA A 205 1.09 -11.07 32.35
N LEU A 206 2.37 -11.47 32.17
CA LEU A 206 3.40 -11.29 33.20
C LEU A 206 3.58 -9.82 33.61
N ALA A 207 3.64 -8.90 32.65
CA ALA A 207 3.78 -7.47 32.93
C ALA A 207 2.58 -6.91 33.70
N MET A 208 1.36 -7.34 33.35
CA MET A 208 0.14 -6.94 34.05
C MET A 208 0.06 -7.51 35.47
N ASP A 209 0.43 -8.78 35.67
CA ASP A 209 0.46 -9.42 36.99
C ASP A 209 1.44 -8.72 37.94
N GLN A 210 2.61 -8.32 37.43
CA GLN A 210 3.59 -7.53 38.18
C GLN A 210 3.02 -6.15 38.59
N ALA A 211 2.32 -5.48 37.67
CA ALA A 211 1.73 -4.17 37.95
C ALA A 211 0.60 -4.21 38.99
N LEU A 212 -0.15 -5.31 39.05
CA LEU A 212 -1.19 -5.53 40.08
C LEU A 212 -0.61 -5.74 41.49
N GLN A 213 0.64 -6.20 41.59
CA GLN A 213 1.32 -6.41 42.87
C GLN A 213 1.80 -5.10 43.51
N GLU A 214 1.93 -4.02 42.73
CA GLU A 214 2.33 -2.70 43.24
C GLU A 214 1.17 -2.04 44.04
N ARG A 215 1.30 -1.98 45.37
CA ARG A 215 0.32 -1.38 46.32
C ARG A 215 0.25 0.16 46.24
N LYS A 216 -0.12 0.73 45.10
CA LYS A 216 -0.46 2.17 44.98
C LYS A 216 -1.97 2.39 44.93
N LEU A 217 -2.43 3.51 45.48
CA LEU A 217 -3.82 3.97 45.36
C LEU A 217 -4.14 4.20 43.88
N GLY A 218 -5.26 3.63 43.42
CA GLY A 218 -5.62 3.55 42.01
C GLY A 218 -6.04 4.89 41.43
N SER A 219 -5.24 5.43 40.51
CA SER A 219 -5.72 6.40 39.53
C SER A 219 -6.25 5.64 38.31
N SER A 220 -7.16 6.26 37.57
CA SER A 220 -7.63 5.74 36.28
C SER A 220 -7.04 6.54 35.12
N MET A 221 -6.82 5.86 34.00
CA MET A 221 -6.38 6.46 32.73
C MET A 221 -7.54 6.37 31.73
N SER A 222 -7.81 7.48 31.03
CA SER A 222 -8.85 7.50 30.00
C SER A 222 -8.39 6.81 28.71
N ARG A 223 -9.36 6.36 27.90
CA ARG A 223 -9.10 5.79 26.57
C ARG A 223 -8.29 6.74 25.68
N GLU A 224 -8.67 8.01 25.66
CA GLU A 224 -8.00 9.03 24.85
C GLU A 224 -6.55 9.26 25.30
N GLU A 225 -6.31 9.34 26.61
CA GLU A 225 -4.97 9.50 27.16
C GLU A 225 -4.09 8.29 26.81
N PHE A 226 -4.62 7.09 26.96
CA PHE A 226 -3.90 5.86 26.63
C PHE A 226 -3.50 5.83 25.14
N LEU A 227 -4.45 6.08 24.23
CA LEU A 227 -4.19 6.09 22.79
C LEU A 227 -3.19 7.17 22.37
N ARG A 228 -3.27 8.35 22.98
CA ARG A 228 -2.31 9.43 22.75
C ARG A 228 -0.90 9.03 23.17
N LYS A 229 -0.74 8.37 24.32
CA LYS A 229 0.56 7.85 24.77
C LYS A 229 1.07 6.73 23.87
N ALA A 230 0.22 5.76 23.54
CA ALA A 230 0.60 4.65 22.67
C ALA A 230 1.07 5.12 21.29
N THR A 231 0.31 6.01 20.64
CA THR A 231 0.69 6.57 19.33
C THR A 231 1.97 7.40 19.40
N ALA A 232 2.20 8.15 20.49
CA ALA A 232 3.46 8.86 20.71
C ALA A 232 4.67 7.90 20.80
N LEU A 233 4.52 6.74 21.45
CA LEU A 233 5.57 5.70 21.48
C LEU A 233 5.91 5.22 20.06
N PHE A 234 4.90 4.99 19.22
CA PHE A 234 5.13 4.58 17.83
C PHE A 234 5.88 5.65 17.04
N ILE A 235 5.40 6.91 17.10
CA ILE A 235 5.98 8.05 16.37
C ILE A 235 7.44 8.27 16.79
N ALA A 236 7.75 8.14 18.08
CA ALA A 236 9.13 8.27 18.56
C ALA A 236 10.11 7.25 17.95
N LYS A 237 9.62 6.10 17.44
CA LYS A 237 10.44 5.08 16.75
C LYS A 237 10.50 5.25 15.23
N VAL A 238 9.72 6.17 14.67
CA VAL A 238 9.73 6.51 13.23
C VAL A 238 10.91 7.45 12.98
N LYS A 239 12.03 6.93 12.43
CA LYS A 239 13.14 7.81 11.99
C LYS A 239 12.65 8.80 10.91
N PRO A 240 13.12 10.05 10.93
CA PRO A 240 12.82 11.04 9.90
C PRO A 240 13.32 10.58 8.53
N VAL A 241 12.76 11.20 7.49
CA VAL A 241 13.28 11.13 6.13
C VAL A 241 14.31 12.25 6.00
N GLU A 242 15.53 11.91 5.57
CA GLU A 242 16.59 12.87 5.23
C GLU A 242 16.60 13.14 3.73
#